data_AF-A0A4Q6AQE9-F1
#
_entry.id   AF-A0A4Q6AQE9-F1
#
_cell.length_a   1.000
_cell.length_b   1.000
_cell.length_c   1.000
_cell.angle_alpha   90.00
_cell.angle_beta   90.00
_cell.angle_gamma   90.00
#
_symmetry.space_group_name_H-M   'P 1'
#
loop_
_entity.id
_entity.type
_entity.pdbx_description
1 polymer ?
#
loop_
_entity_poly.entity_id
_entity_poly.type
_entity_poly.pdbx_seq_one_letter_code
_entity_poly.pdbx_strand_id
1 'polypeptide(L)'
;LVGATATNDLLTFAAATGGSTYEWFDSSGTLRGGTIQADATTQSGSSNSTLNAGLYRTITVTGDADLVASNIKTGVNILGVAGSVTPTPAACSSDGQSACVAGGGFPAVDSSILIPGNVKTGVTIAGVLGNYPSATSPLTGASATADLPAFSSTSGGTAYEWFDSTGSKLTGSIEVNAVTASGASNIVLNSGLYRQVTVTGDPDLVSSNIVSGINILSVAGSVTAESHSPCASDASTNCVIFGTTGNFGADCTADGQVGCTTTSAYKSVLSTGLDSWNIRSGVSIGGVAGSLAFYKGMAKTSTYDRTGSGSMVGADMYDTINDSPKPSDTPAGFVTNIGANWIRDPASDGVGGGGTPNDGICNGTEVCVYKDRISGIFWLRHEYTVRTWDAAIAYCEGLTTGTYSDWRLPTQKELLQAYVDGIAYKNAASELNFADFSVWTATTVENVQSDAFRVQLSTGIQNYENKTGSNYHFCIRP
;
A
#
# COMPACT_ATOMS: atom_id res chain seq x y z
N LEU A 1 -103.97 49.62 -76.95
CA LEU A 1 -104.56 48.28 -76.73
C LEU A 1 -105.46 48.36 -75.50
N VAL A 2 -106.59 47.64 -75.47
CA VAL A 2 -107.46 47.61 -74.27
C VAL A 2 -106.64 47.07 -73.09
N GLY A 3 -106.46 47.85 -72.03
CA GLY A 3 -105.72 47.46 -70.83
C GLY A 3 -104.24 47.89 -70.77
N ALA A 4 -103.73 48.63 -71.75
CA ALA A 4 -102.38 49.23 -71.66
C ALA A 4 -102.32 50.27 -70.52
N THR A 5 -101.21 50.29 -69.78
CA THR A 5 -101.01 51.20 -68.64
C THR A 5 -100.13 52.40 -69.03
N ALA A 6 -99.78 53.26 -68.07
CA ALA A 6 -98.82 54.36 -68.30
C ALA A 6 -97.34 53.89 -68.19
N THR A 7 -97.10 52.58 -68.07
CA THR A 7 -95.76 51.99 -67.98
C THR A 7 -95.12 51.95 -69.36
N ASN A 8 -93.79 52.12 -69.46
CA ASN A 8 -93.11 52.11 -70.75
C ASN A 8 -93.22 50.74 -71.44
N ASP A 9 -93.61 50.74 -72.72
CA ASP A 9 -93.60 49.56 -73.58
C ASP A 9 -92.16 49.10 -73.85
N LEU A 10 -91.90 47.80 -73.73
CA LEU A 10 -90.62 47.23 -74.13
C LEU A 10 -90.59 47.04 -75.66
N LEU A 11 -90.10 48.06 -76.37
CA LEU A 11 -90.06 48.03 -77.84
C LEU A 11 -88.84 47.27 -78.39
N THR A 12 -87.67 47.41 -77.75
CA THR A 12 -86.43 46.69 -78.11
C THR A 12 -85.59 46.40 -76.87
N PHE A 13 -84.81 45.31 -76.90
CA PHE A 13 -83.79 45.01 -75.90
C PHE A 13 -82.50 45.78 -76.24
N ALA A 14 -82.48 47.09 -76.00
CA ALA A 14 -81.34 47.97 -76.26
C ALA A 14 -80.54 48.30 -74.98
N ALA A 15 -79.32 48.80 -75.10
CA ALA A 15 -78.41 49.03 -73.96
C ALA A 15 -78.98 49.91 -72.82
N ALA A 16 -79.93 50.80 -73.12
CA ALA A 16 -80.57 51.71 -72.18
C ALA A 16 -81.74 51.11 -71.37
N THR A 17 -82.13 49.84 -71.59
CA THR A 17 -83.33 49.27 -70.94
C THR A 17 -83.11 48.66 -69.56
N GLY A 18 -81.90 48.70 -68.98
CA GLY A 18 -81.62 48.11 -67.67
C GLY A 18 -82.10 48.97 -66.49
N GLY A 19 -82.62 48.32 -65.42
CA GLY A 19 -82.97 48.96 -64.15
C GLY A 19 -84.41 49.47 -64.03
N SER A 20 -85.25 49.23 -65.03
CA SER A 20 -86.64 49.72 -65.09
C SER A 20 -87.65 48.59 -65.35
N THR A 21 -88.92 48.87 -65.02
CA THR A 21 -90.05 47.97 -65.29
C THR A 21 -90.68 48.32 -66.64
N TYR A 22 -90.97 47.29 -67.43
CA TYR A 22 -91.60 47.43 -68.73
C TYR A 22 -92.80 46.51 -68.85
N GLU A 23 -93.71 46.88 -69.74
CA GLU A 23 -94.83 46.04 -70.16
C GLU A 23 -94.68 45.60 -71.62
N TRP A 24 -95.17 44.39 -71.92
CA TRP A 24 -95.19 43.83 -73.27
C TRP A 24 -96.36 42.84 -73.39
N PHE A 25 -96.86 42.64 -74.60
CA PHE A 25 -97.89 41.63 -74.85
C PHE A 25 -97.23 40.34 -75.35
N ASP A 26 -97.70 39.19 -74.84
CA ASP A 26 -97.32 37.91 -75.41
C ASP A 26 -98.07 37.63 -76.74
N SER A 27 -97.71 36.55 -77.42
CA SER A 27 -98.32 36.17 -78.70
C SER A 27 -99.81 35.83 -78.61
N SER A 28 -100.35 35.64 -77.40
CA SER A 28 -101.78 35.45 -77.15
C SER A 28 -102.53 36.77 -76.91
N GLY A 29 -101.82 37.90 -76.92
CA GLY A 29 -102.39 39.23 -76.64
C GLY A 29 -102.57 39.52 -75.15
N THR A 30 -101.95 38.73 -74.26
CA THR A 30 -102.00 38.95 -72.82
C THR A 30 -100.90 39.92 -72.39
N LEU A 31 -101.24 40.96 -71.64
CA LEU A 31 -100.27 41.89 -71.07
C LEU A 31 -99.40 41.20 -70.01
N ARG A 32 -98.10 41.29 -70.17
CA ARG A 32 -97.07 40.87 -69.22
C ARG A 32 -96.27 42.10 -68.80
N GLY A 33 -95.81 42.09 -67.56
CA GLY A 33 -94.90 43.11 -67.06
C GLY A 33 -93.76 42.49 -66.27
N GLY A 34 -92.60 43.15 -66.26
CA GLY A 34 -91.44 42.69 -65.52
C GLY A 34 -90.31 43.71 -65.51
N THR A 35 -89.45 43.61 -64.49
CA THR A 35 -88.25 44.46 -64.35
C THR A 35 -87.06 43.77 -64.98
N ILE A 36 -86.36 44.47 -65.88
CA ILE A 36 -85.09 44.01 -66.43
C ILE A 36 -83.98 44.45 -65.46
N GLN A 37 -83.32 43.50 -64.82
CA GLN A 37 -82.23 43.76 -63.89
C GLN A 37 -81.01 44.33 -64.63
N ALA A 38 -80.28 45.26 -63.99
CA ALA A 38 -79.02 45.79 -64.54
C ALA A 38 -77.93 44.71 -64.61
N ASP A 39 -76.90 44.93 -65.42
CA ASP A 39 -75.78 43.98 -65.55
C ASP A 39 -75.13 43.70 -64.20
N ALA A 40 -74.89 42.42 -63.92
CA ALA A 40 -74.15 41.99 -62.75
C ALA A 40 -72.78 41.45 -63.20
N THR A 41 -71.71 42.05 -62.68
CA THR A 41 -70.34 41.54 -62.79
C THR A 41 -69.97 40.83 -61.51
N THR A 42 -69.62 39.55 -61.59
CA THR A 42 -69.10 38.77 -60.45
C THR A 42 -67.60 38.55 -60.61
N GLN A 43 -66.81 38.88 -59.58
CA GLN A 43 -65.37 38.64 -59.54
C GLN A 43 -65.05 37.32 -58.80
N SER A 44 -63.91 36.70 -59.15
CA SER A 44 -63.45 35.44 -58.54
C SER A 44 -63.20 35.60 -57.03
N GLY A 45 -63.50 34.55 -56.26
CA GLY A 45 -63.37 34.53 -54.78
C GLY A 45 -64.68 34.64 -53.99
N SER A 46 -65.84 34.68 -54.65
CA SER A 46 -67.16 34.64 -54.00
C SER A 46 -67.72 33.21 -53.96
N SER A 47 -68.61 32.93 -52.99
CA SER A 47 -69.39 31.67 -52.91
C SER A 47 -70.27 31.49 -54.15
N ASN A 48 -70.78 30.27 -54.40
CA ASN A 48 -71.70 30.00 -55.52
C ASN A 48 -72.78 31.09 -55.61
N SER A 49 -72.74 31.87 -56.68
CA SER A 49 -73.76 32.87 -56.97
C SER A 49 -74.86 32.22 -57.80
N THR A 50 -76.02 31.99 -57.20
CA THR A 50 -77.19 31.48 -57.93
C THR A 50 -77.92 32.65 -58.58
N LEU A 51 -77.92 32.71 -59.91
CA LEU A 51 -78.76 33.65 -60.66
C LEU A 51 -80.17 33.05 -60.76
N ASN A 52 -81.08 33.51 -59.91
CA ASN A 52 -82.47 33.05 -59.91
C ASN A 52 -83.23 33.55 -61.16
N ALA A 53 -84.24 32.79 -61.59
CA ALA A 53 -84.98 32.97 -62.85
C ALA A 53 -85.40 34.43 -63.10
N GLY A 54 -84.85 35.04 -64.15
CA GLY A 54 -85.12 36.39 -64.62
C GLY A 54 -84.49 36.60 -66.00
N LEU A 55 -84.92 37.65 -66.72
CA LEU A 55 -84.26 38.06 -67.97
C LEU A 55 -83.03 38.90 -67.63
N TYR A 56 -81.84 38.33 -67.86
CA TYR A 56 -80.55 39.02 -67.73
C TYR A 56 -80.02 39.36 -69.12
N ARG A 57 -79.39 40.52 -69.26
CA ARG A 57 -78.85 40.99 -70.55
C ARG A 57 -77.60 40.20 -70.96
N THR A 58 -76.58 40.18 -70.10
CA THR A 58 -75.32 39.44 -70.29
C THR A 58 -74.81 38.96 -68.93
N ILE A 59 -74.18 37.78 -68.88
CA ILE A 59 -73.44 37.31 -67.71
C ILE A 59 -71.97 37.14 -68.13
N THR A 60 -71.05 37.77 -67.40
CA THR A 60 -69.60 37.62 -67.64
C THR A 60 -68.94 37.17 -66.35
N VAL A 61 -68.27 36.02 -66.42
CA VAL A 61 -67.39 35.53 -65.35
C VAL A 61 -65.96 35.79 -65.80
N THR A 62 -65.22 36.61 -65.05
CA THR A 62 -63.82 36.92 -65.37
C THR A 62 -62.95 35.70 -65.06
N GLY A 63 -62.38 35.08 -66.09
CA GLY A 63 -61.37 34.03 -65.91
C GLY A 63 -60.04 34.61 -65.43
N ASP A 64 -59.30 33.85 -64.63
CA ASP A 64 -57.91 34.14 -64.26
C ASP A 64 -56.98 33.35 -65.20
N ALA A 65 -56.01 34.04 -65.84
CA ALA A 65 -55.07 33.41 -66.75
C ALA A 65 -54.16 32.39 -66.03
N ASP A 66 -53.99 32.52 -64.71
CA ASP A 66 -53.20 31.60 -63.90
C ASP A 66 -53.94 30.29 -63.59
N LEU A 67 -55.21 30.13 -63.98
CA LEU A 67 -55.98 28.88 -63.86
C LEU A 67 -55.59 27.89 -64.97
N VAL A 68 -54.33 27.46 -64.94
CA VAL A 68 -53.76 26.45 -65.85
C VAL A 68 -53.21 25.26 -65.05
N ALA A 69 -53.20 24.08 -65.67
CA ALA A 69 -52.81 22.83 -65.01
C ALA A 69 -51.43 22.90 -64.33
N SER A 70 -50.48 23.62 -64.94
CA SER A 70 -49.11 23.80 -64.42
C SER A 70 -49.01 24.67 -63.17
N ASN A 71 -50.08 25.33 -62.75
CA ASN A 71 -50.13 26.12 -61.52
C ASN A 71 -50.88 25.40 -60.40
N ILE A 72 -51.48 24.23 -60.68
CA ILE A 72 -52.35 23.50 -59.77
C ILE A 72 -51.66 22.18 -59.40
N LYS A 73 -51.67 21.84 -58.10
CA LYS A 73 -51.11 20.59 -57.58
C LYS A 73 -51.78 19.37 -58.19
N THR A 74 -51.00 18.37 -58.61
CA THR A 74 -51.53 17.09 -59.12
C THR A 74 -52.49 16.46 -58.11
N GLY A 75 -53.66 16.05 -58.59
CA GLY A 75 -54.76 15.52 -57.76
C GLY A 75 -55.76 16.58 -57.29
N VAL A 76 -55.50 17.87 -57.51
CA VAL A 76 -56.46 18.96 -57.29
C VAL A 76 -57.13 19.32 -58.61
N ASN A 77 -58.46 19.48 -58.60
CA ASN A 77 -59.24 19.96 -59.74
C ASN A 77 -59.94 21.26 -59.34
N ILE A 78 -59.67 22.34 -60.07
CA ILE A 78 -60.30 23.65 -59.86
C ILE A 78 -61.05 23.99 -61.15
N LEU A 79 -62.38 24.06 -61.06
CA LEU A 79 -63.26 24.44 -62.17
C LEU A 79 -63.05 23.60 -63.45
N GLY A 80 -62.71 22.31 -63.31
CA GLY A 80 -62.48 21.39 -64.43
C GLY A 80 -61.02 21.33 -64.90
N VAL A 81 -60.13 22.22 -64.44
CA VAL A 81 -58.70 22.17 -64.73
C VAL A 81 -58.01 21.26 -63.72
N ALA A 82 -57.57 20.09 -64.17
CA ALA A 82 -56.81 19.15 -63.35
C ALA A 82 -55.33 19.60 -63.24
N GLY A 83 -54.81 19.65 -62.01
CA GLY A 83 -53.43 20.04 -61.76
C GLY A 83 -52.38 19.05 -62.27
N SER A 84 -51.23 19.58 -62.66
CA SER A 84 -50.07 18.82 -63.12
C SER A 84 -48.79 19.10 -62.32
N VAL A 85 -48.83 19.95 -61.28
CA VAL A 85 -47.68 20.21 -60.41
C VAL A 85 -47.51 19.05 -59.44
N THR A 86 -46.52 18.21 -59.69
CA THR A 86 -46.12 17.18 -58.73
C THR A 86 -45.42 17.83 -57.53
N PRO A 87 -45.84 17.55 -56.28
CA PRO A 87 -45.16 18.08 -55.12
C PRO A 87 -43.73 17.52 -55.05
N THR A 88 -42.80 18.36 -54.63
CA THR A 88 -41.44 17.93 -54.27
C THR A 88 -41.54 16.75 -53.29
N PRO A 89 -40.89 15.60 -53.58
CA PRO A 89 -40.85 14.48 -52.65
C PRO A 89 -40.29 14.88 -51.29
N ALA A 90 -40.63 14.15 -50.23
CA ALA A 90 -40.07 14.42 -48.90
C ALA A 90 -38.54 14.28 -48.89
N ALA A 91 -37.86 14.96 -47.97
CA ALA A 91 -36.42 14.76 -47.79
C ALA A 91 -36.13 13.32 -47.36
N CYS A 92 -35.01 12.75 -47.83
CA CYS A 92 -34.59 11.42 -47.42
C CYS A 92 -34.35 11.36 -45.90
N SER A 93 -34.82 10.30 -45.25
CA SER A 93 -34.76 10.06 -43.80
C SER A 93 -33.87 8.88 -43.41
N SER A 94 -33.36 8.13 -44.38
CA SER A 94 -32.43 7.01 -44.17
C SER A 94 -31.49 6.84 -45.36
N ASP A 95 -30.32 6.26 -45.12
CA ASP A 95 -29.39 5.88 -46.19
C ASP A 95 -30.02 4.83 -47.12
N GLY A 96 -29.84 5.00 -48.43
CA GLY A 96 -30.42 4.12 -49.46
C GLY A 96 -31.92 4.28 -49.73
N GLN A 97 -32.61 5.27 -49.15
CA GLN A 97 -34.02 5.53 -49.45
C GLN A 97 -34.22 6.02 -50.89
N SER A 98 -35.23 5.48 -51.58
CA SER A 98 -35.63 5.91 -52.92
C SER A 98 -36.87 6.82 -52.89
N ALA A 99 -37.10 7.56 -53.99
CA ALA A 99 -38.24 8.47 -54.16
C ALA A 99 -38.33 9.61 -53.11
N CYS A 100 -37.18 10.13 -52.68
CA CYS A 100 -37.05 11.27 -51.77
C CYS A 100 -36.04 12.29 -52.31
N VAL A 101 -36.03 13.50 -51.73
CA VAL A 101 -35.07 14.56 -52.07
C VAL A 101 -33.83 14.44 -51.20
N ALA A 102 -32.66 14.33 -51.83
CA ALA A 102 -31.38 14.35 -51.14
C ALA A 102 -31.19 15.67 -50.38
N GLY A 103 -30.67 15.59 -49.15
CA GLY A 103 -30.50 16.74 -48.25
C GLY A 103 -29.18 16.67 -47.50
N GLY A 104 -28.93 17.65 -46.61
CA GLY A 104 -27.65 17.74 -45.89
C GLY A 104 -27.32 16.52 -45.01
N GLY A 105 -28.32 15.80 -44.51
CA GLY A 105 -28.12 14.57 -43.74
C GLY A 105 -27.92 13.31 -44.59
N PHE A 106 -28.41 13.30 -45.82
CA PHE A 106 -28.37 12.17 -46.76
C PHE A 106 -28.17 12.71 -48.18
N PRO A 107 -26.94 13.12 -48.54
CA PRO A 107 -26.63 13.65 -49.86
C PRO A 107 -26.73 12.55 -50.93
N ALA A 108 -26.97 12.96 -52.18
CA ALA A 108 -26.98 12.04 -53.31
C ALA A 108 -25.56 11.51 -53.57
N VAL A 109 -25.45 10.22 -53.85
CA VAL A 109 -24.21 9.55 -54.27
C VAL A 109 -24.32 9.15 -55.73
N ASP A 110 -23.23 9.28 -56.48
CA ASP A 110 -23.16 8.80 -57.85
C ASP A 110 -23.10 7.27 -57.87
N SER A 111 -24.23 6.64 -58.18
CA SER A 111 -24.37 5.19 -58.22
C SER A 111 -23.58 4.53 -59.35
N SER A 112 -23.09 5.31 -60.34
CA SER A 112 -22.29 4.76 -61.43
C SER A 112 -20.86 4.42 -61.01
N ILE A 113 -20.34 5.13 -60.00
CA ILE A 113 -19.00 4.90 -59.42
C ILE A 113 -19.05 4.12 -58.11
N LEU A 114 -20.22 4.06 -57.46
CA LEU A 114 -20.43 3.33 -56.21
C LEU A 114 -20.61 1.83 -56.46
N ILE A 115 -19.50 1.15 -56.73
CA ILE A 115 -19.43 -0.31 -56.80
C ILE A 115 -18.90 -0.88 -55.48
N PRO A 116 -19.21 -2.14 -55.13
CA PRO A 116 -18.71 -2.78 -53.90
C PRO A 116 -17.20 -2.59 -53.69
N GLY A 117 -16.42 -2.64 -54.77
CA GLY A 117 -14.97 -2.55 -54.75
C GLY A 117 -14.37 -1.20 -54.41
N ASN A 118 -15.18 -0.15 -54.34
CA ASN A 118 -14.75 1.18 -53.90
C ASN A 118 -15.13 1.46 -52.44
N VAL A 119 -15.84 0.54 -51.78
CA VAL A 119 -16.36 0.72 -50.41
C VAL A 119 -15.72 -0.31 -49.48
N LYS A 120 -15.29 0.15 -48.30
CA LYS A 120 -14.59 -0.71 -47.33
C LYS A 120 -15.48 -1.88 -46.85
N THR A 121 -14.91 -3.07 -46.71
CA THR A 121 -15.59 -4.26 -46.18
C THR A 121 -16.22 -3.96 -44.82
N GLY A 122 -17.51 -4.30 -44.66
CA GLY A 122 -18.30 -4.01 -43.47
C GLY A 122 -18.94 -2.62 -43.43
N VAL A 123 -18.72 -1.78 -44.46
CA VAL A 123 -19.40 -0.50 -44.64
C VAL A 123 -20.47 -0.65 -45.73
N THR A 124 -21.65 -0.09 -45.50
CA THR A 124 -22.71 0.02 -46.51
C THR A 124 -22.96 1.49 -46.81
N ILE A 125 -22.97 1.85 -48.10
CA ILE A 125 -23.30 3.21 -48.56
C ILE A 125 -24.41 3.09 -49.59
N ALA A 126 -25.54 3.78 -49.39
CA ALA A 126 -26.68 3.77 -50.30
C ALA A 126 -27.14 2.36 -50.71
N GLY A 127 -27.11 1.41 -49.77
CA GLY A 127 -27.48 0.01 -49.99
C GLY A 127 -26.40 -0.87 -50.65
N VAL A 128 -25.25 -0.32 -51.04
CA VAL A 128 -24.12 -1.07 -51.59
C VAL A 128 -23.20 -1.50 -50.44
N LEU A 129 -23.13 -2.81 -50.16
CA LEU A 129 -22.20 -3.38 -49.20
C LEU A 129 -20.79 -3.42 -49.80
N GLY A 130 -19.84 -2.79 -49.10
CA GLY A 130 -18.44 -2.78 -49.50
C GLY A 130 -17.77 -4.15 -49.38
N ASN A 131 -16.87 -4.42 -50.32
CA ASN A 131 -15.99 -5.58 -50.31
C ASN A 131 -14.50 -5.18 -50.47
N TYR A 132 -14.13 -3.92 -50.28
CA TYR A 132 -12.74 -3.48 -50.36
C TYR A 132 -12.01 -3.54 -48.99
N PRO A 133 -10.82 -4.13 -48.88
CA PRO A 133 -10.19 -5.00 -49.87
C PRO A 133 -10.80 -6.41 -49.85
N SER A 134 -10.84 -7.06 -51.02
CA SER A 134 -11.17 -8.49 -51.19
C SER A 134 -10.51 -9.05 -52.45
N ALA A 135 -10.60 -10.37 -52.66
CA ALA A 135 -10.11 -11.02 -53.88
C ALA A 135 -10.74 -10.44 -55.18
N THR A 136 -11.98 -9.96 -55.11
CA THR A 136 -12.68 -9.33 -56.24
C THR A 136 -12.44 -7.83 -56.34
N SER A 137 -11.85 -7.21 -55.32
CA SER A 137 -11.58 -5.77 -55.25
C SER A 137 -10.32 -5.55 -54.41
N PRO A 138 -9.15 -5.91 -54.96
CA PRO A 138 -7.93 -6.00 -54.20
C PRO A 138 -7.30 -4.62 -53.93
N LEU A 139 -6.40 -4.57 -52.95
CA LEU A 139 -5.51 -3.43 -52.78
C LEU A 139 -4.67 -3.21 -54.04
N THR A 140 -4.36 -1.95 -54.32
CA THR A 140 -3.51 -1.59 -55.47
C THR A 140 -2.16 -2.30 -55.36
N GLY A 141 -1.82 -3.09 -56.38
CA GLY A 141 -0.57 -3.86 -56.43
C GLY A 141 -0.67 -5.30 -55.91
N ALA A 142 -1.83 -5.74 -55.40
CA ALA A 142 -2.03 -7.14 -55.05
C ALA A 142 -1.82 -8.05 -56.27
N SER A 143 -1.29 -9.25 -56.03
CA SER A 143 -1.01 -10.24 -57.06
C SER A 143 -1.75 -11.55 -56.81
N ALA A 144 -1.40 -12.60 -57.55
CA ALA A 144 -1.90 -13.96 -57.29
C ALA A 144 -1.10 -14.68 -56.17
N THR A 145 -0.16 -13.98 -55.54
CA THR A 145 0.59 -14.51 -54.39
C THR A 145 -0.36 -14.68 -53.21
N ALA A 146 -0.20 -15.75 -52.43
CA ALA A 146 -1.07 -15.99 -51.30
C ALA A 146 -0.92 -14.86 -50.27
N ASP A 147 -2.03 -14.29 -49.81
CA ASP A 147 -2.01 -13.36 -48.68
C ASP A 147 -1.54 -14.09 -47.42
N LEU A 148 -0.72 -13.44 -46.59
CA LEU A 148 -0.33 -13.98 -45.29
C LEU A 148 -1.54 -13.86 -44.33
N PRO A 149 -2.26 -14.95 -43.99
CA PRO A 149 -3.53 -14.83 -43.28
C PRO A 149 -3.31 -14.57 -41.79
N ALA A 150 -2.49 -15.42 -41.18
CA ALA A 150 -1.99 -15.30 -39.82
C ALA A 150 -0.61 -15.97 -39.78
N PHE A 151 0.30 -15.40 -39.00
CA PHE A 151 1.59 -16.03 -38.77
C PHE A 151 1.40 -17.27 -37.89
N SER A 152 1.38 -18.46 -38.51
CA SER A 152 1.01 -19.73 -37.86
C SER A 152 2.02 -20.84 -38.16
N SER A 153 1.97 -21.92 -37.36
CA SER A 153 2.88 -23.06 -37.48
C SER A 153 2.77 -23.83 -38.80
N THR A 154 1.71 -23.62 -39.59
CA THR A 154 1.50 -24.25 -40.90
C THR A 154 1.95 -23.41 -42.09
N SER A 155 2.39 -22.16 -41.88
CA SER A 155 2.58 -21.16 -42.95
C SER A 155 3.95 -21.20 -43.67
N GLY A 156 4.66 -22.33 -43.78
CA GLY A 156 6.03 -22.33 -44.34
C GLY A 156 6.16 -22.78 -45.81
N GLY A 157 7.15 -22.22 -46.51
CA GLY A 157 7.65 -22.76 -47.79
C GLY A 157 7.12 -22.10 -49.06
N THR A 158 6.29 -21.07 -48.92
CA THR A 158 5.71 -20.32 -50.05
C THR A 158 5.98 -18.83 -49.91
N ALA A 159 5.99 -18.12 -51.04
CA ALA A 159 5.99 -16.67 -51.07
C ALA A 159 4.60 -16.16 -50.66
N TYR A 160 4.59 -15.19 -49.76
CA TYR A 160 3.38 -14.47 -49.34
C TYR A 160 3.47 -13.01 -49.73
N GLU A 161 2.31 -12.38 -49.88
CA GLU A 161 2.18 -10.93 -49.86
C GLU A 161 1.39 -10.45 -48.65
N TRP A 162 1.71 -9.25 -48.18
CA TRP A 162 0.95 -8.53 -47.16
C TRP A 162 1.10 -7.03 -47.40
N PHE A 163 0.26 -6.23 -46.79
CA PHE A 163 0.29 -4.78 -46.92
C PHE A 163 0.54 -4.16 -45.55
N ASP A 164 1.39 -3.13 -45.51
CA ASP A 164 1.58 -2.36 -44.28
C ASP A 164 0.39 -1.41 -44.03
N SER A 165 0.41 -0.71 -42.88
CA SER A 165 -0.64 0.25 -42.52
C SER A 165 -0.76 1.43 -43.49
N THR A 166 0.23 1.65 -44.37
CA THR A 166 0.21 2.68 -45.42
C THR A 166 -0.37 2.17 -46.74
N GLY A 167 -0.66 0.88 -46.85
CA GLY A 167 -1.12 0.23 -48.07
C GLY A 167 0.01 -0.13 -49.04
N SER A 168 1.27 -0.10 -48.59
CA SER A 168 2.41 -0.54 -49.40
C SER A 168 2.48 -2.06 -49.41
N LYS A 169 2.55 -2.64 -50.61
CA LYS A 169 2.73 -4.08 -50.78
C LYS A 169 4.12 -4.48 -50.32
N LEU A 170 4.16 -5.49 -49.46
CA LEU A 170 5.34 -6.19 -49.03
C LEU A 170 5.22 -7.65 -49.48
N THR A 171 6.33 -8.22 -49.93
CA THR A 171 6.42 -9.62 -50.33
C THR A 171 7.54 -10.29 -49.57
N GLY A 172 7.36 -11.54 -49.20
CA GLY A 172 8.39 -12.32 -48.55
C GLY A 172 8.03 -13.79 -48.49
N SER A 173 9.05 -14.62 -48.48
CA SER A 173 8.89 -16.06 -48.26
C SER A 173 9.13 -16.35 -46.79
N ILE A 174 8.32 -17.23 -46.22
CA ILE A 174 8.60 -17.79 -44.90
C ILE A 174 9.54 -18.98 -45.10
N GLU A 175 10.81 -18.80 -44.73
CA GLU A 175 11.83 -19.85 -44.85
C GLU A 175 11.46 -21.05 -43.96
N VAL A 176 11.55 -22.25 -44.54
CA VAL A 176 11.30 -23.52 -43.84
C VAL A 176 12.61 -23.98 -43.23
N ASN A 177 12.73 -23.80 -41.92
CA ASN A 177 13.68 -24.51 -41.06
C ASN A 177 15.16 -24.39 -41.46
N ALA A 178 15.89 -23.47 -40.83
CA ALA A 178 17.32 -23.69 -40.61
C ALA A 178 17.48 -24.81 -39.56
N VAL A 179 17.60 -26.07 -39.98
CA VAL A 179 18.03 -27.16 -39.11
C VAL A 179 19.55 -27.15 -39.08
N THR A 180 20.14 -26.84 -37.93
CA THR A 180 21.59 -26.88 -37.75
C THR A 180 21.99 -28.13 -37.00
N ALA A 181 22.92 -28.88 -37.58
CA ALA A 181 23.52 -30.04 -36.93
C ALA A 181 24.39 -29.61 -35.74
N SER A 182 24.54 -30.50 -34.75
CA SER A 182 25.36 -30.25 -33.56
C SER A 182 26.80 -29.86 -33.92
N GLY A 183 27.32 -28.79 -33.30
CA GLY A 183 28.72 -28.36 -33.43
C GLY A 183 28.97 -27.07 -34.22
N ALA A 184 27.93 -26.34 -34.64
CA ALA A 184 28.09 -25.06 -35.33
C ALA A 184 28.32 -23.89 -34.36
N SER A 185 29.14 -22.90 -34.76
CA SER A 185 29.34 -21.62 -34.06
C SER A 185 28.07 -20.76 -34.07
N ASN A 186 28.04 -19.66 -33.29
CA ASN A 186 26.95 -18.67 -33.27
C ASN A 186 26.41 -18.38 -34.68
N ILE A 187 25.13 -18.68 -34.90
CA ILE A 187 24.45 -18.40 -36.16
C ILE A 187 23.76 -17.06 -36.04
N VAL A 188 24.21 -16.12 -36.87
CA VAL A 188 23.53 -14.83 -37.03
C VAL A 188 22.49 -15.01 -38.12
N LEU A 189 21.21 -15.05 -37.74
CA LEU A 189 20.09 -14.99 -38.68
C LEU A 189 19.92 -13.54 -39.11
N ASN A 190 20.46 -13.19 -40.28
CA ASN A 190 20.31 -11.85 -40.84
C ASN A 190 18.89 -11.69 -41.43
N SER A 191 18.12 -10.77 -40.84
CA SER A 191 16.82 -10.23 -41.28
C SER A 191 15.97 -11.09 -42.24
N GLY A 192 14.95 -11.77 -41.69
CA GLY A 192 13.93 -12.53 -42.44
C GLY A 192 12.71 -12.86 -41.56
N LEU A 193 11.58 -13.28 -42.17
CA LEU A 193 10.40 -13.79 -41.44
C LEU A 193 10.56 -15.29 -41.19
N TYR A 194 10.86 -15.67 -39.94
CA TYR A 194 11.11 -17.07 -39.55
C TYR A 194 9.93 -17.67 -38.78
N ARG A 195 9.31 -18.72 -39.34
CA ARG A 195 8.16 -19.44 -38.74
C ARG A 195 8.45 -19.97 -37.34
N GLN A 196 9.64 -20.55 -37.17
CA GLN A 196 10.14 -21.15 -35.94
C GLN A 196 11.66 -21.08 -35.97
N VAL A 197 12.26 -20.51 -34.93
CA VAL A 197 13.70 -20.64 -34.68
C VAL A 197 13.86 -21.80 -33.71
N THR A 198 14.22 -22.96 -34.23
CA THR A 198 14.63 -24.10 -33.39
C THR A 198 16.12 -23.95 -33.16
N VAL A 199 16.50 -23.49 -31.97
CA VAL A 199 17.90 -23.53 -31.53
C VAL A 199 18.17 -24.93 -30.97
N THR A 200 18.80 -25.79 -31.76
CA THR A 200 19.42 -27.04 -31.29
C THR A 200 20.93 -26.86 -31.35
N GLY A 201 21.71 -26.90 -30.28
CA GLY A 201 21.41 -27.02 -28.86
C GLY A 201 22.64 -26.53 -28.09
N ASP A 202 22.55 -26.54 -26.76
CA ASP A 202 23.69 -26.39 -25.88
C ASP A 202 24.76 -27.45 -26.26
N PRO A 203 26.05 -27.11 -26.46
CA PRO A 203 27.12 -28.10 -26.61
C PRO A 203 27.09 -29.16 -25.51
N ASP A 204 26.55 -28.80 -24.35
CA ASP A 204 26.39 -29.68 -23.21
C ASP A 204 25.19 -30.63 -23.32
N LEU A 205 24.34 -30.58 -24.36
CA LEU A 205 23.22 -31.53 -24.54
C LEU A 205 23.64 -32.81 -25.29
N VAL A 206 24.65 -33.48 -24.75
CA VAL A 206 25.12 -34.81 -25.20
C VAL A 206 24.72 -35.88 -24.18
N SER A 207 24.65 -37.15 -24.59
CA SER A 207 24.23 -38.24 -23.68
C SER A 207 25.10 -38.32 -22.42
N SER A 208 26.40 -37.99 -22.53
CA SER A 208 27.35 -37.93 -21.42
C SER A 208 27.16 -36.77 -20.44
N ASN A 209 26.16 -35.92 -20.67
CA ASN A 209 25.79 -34.82 -19.77
C ASN A 209 24.35 -34.95 -19.27
N ILE A 210 23.63 -35.99 -19.70
CA ILE A 210 22.23 -36.26 -19.33
C ILE A 210 22.18 -37.55 -18.51
N VAL A 211 21.41 -37.52 -17.43
CA VAL A 211 21.22 -38.66 -16.53
C VAL A 211 20.50 -39.82 -17.21
N SER A 212 20.99 -41.05 -17.01
CA SER A 212 20.44 -42.28 -17.54
C SER A 212 18.99 -42.48 -17.10
N GLY A 213 18.13 -42.84 -18.07
CA GLY A 213 16.68 -42.93 -17.88
C GLY A 213 15.92 -41.62 -18.15
N ILE A 214 16.61 -40.49 -18.24
CA ILE A 214 16.02 -39.22 -18.69
C ILE A 214 16.28 -39.02 -20.18
N ASN A 215 15.23 -38.59 -20.89
CA ASN A 215 15.27 -38.31 -22.31
C ASN A 215 14.88 -36.84 -22.53
N ILE A 216 15.84 -36.03 -22.94
CA ILE A 216 15.62 -34.61 -23.24
C ILE A 216 15.75 -34.45 -24.74
N LEU A 217 14.66 -34.04 -25.39
CA LEU A 217 14.62 -33.80 -26.83
C LEU A 217 15.14 -34.99 -27.67
N SER A 218 14.78 -36.22 -27.26
CA SER A 218 15.17 -37.48 -27.91
C SER A 218 16.64 -37.90 -27.73
N VAL A 219 17.43 -37.18 -26.91
CA VAL A 219 18.74 -37.62 -26.45
C VAL A 219 18.59 -38.36 -25.12
N ALA A 220 18.78 -39.67 -25.16
CA ALA A 220 18.77 -40.50 -23.95
C ALA A 220 20.09 -40.35 -23.18
N GLY A 221 19.99 -40.06 -21.88
CA GLY A 221 21.16 -39.91 -21.03
C GLY A 221 21.95 -41.21 -20.83
N SER A 222 23.27 -41.07 -20.71
CA SER A 222 24.21 -42.17 -20.42
C SER A 222 24.98 -41.96 -19.12
N VAL A 223 24.84 -40.80 -18.48
CA VAL A 223 25.46 -40.52 -17.17
C VAL A 223 24.67 -41.24 -16.09
N THR A 224 25.32 -42.08 -15.30
CA THR A 224 24.69 -42.58 -14.07
C THR A 224 24.25 -41.39 -13.24
N ALA A 225 22.96 -41.27 -12.89
CA ALA A 225 22.43 -40.16 -12.11
C ALA A 225 23.40 -39.81 -10.98
N GLU A 226 23.92 -38.58 -10.93
CA GLU A 226 24.65 -38.16 -9.75
C GLU A 226 23.72 -38.34 -8.57
N SER A 227 24.13 -39.18 -7.63
CA SER A 227 23.42 -39.38 -6.38
C SER A 227 23.63 -38.13 -5.53
N HIS A 228 22.92 -37.05 -5.86
CA HIS A 228 22.72 -35.97 -4.93
C HIS A 228 21.79 -36.51 -3.84
N SER A 229 22.42 -37.05 -2.79
CA SER A 229 21.69 -37.28 -1.56
C SER A 229 21.11 -35.93 -1.14
N PRO A 230 19.81 -35.84 -0.79
CA PRO A 230 19.29 -34.64 -0.13
C PRO A 230 20.24 -34.29 1.02
N CYS A 231 20.54 -33.00 1.24
CA CYS A 231 21.54 -32.60 2.22
C CYS A 231 21.23 -33.33 3.55
N ALA A 232 22.08 -34.28 3.94
CA ALA A 232 21.79 -35.20 5.04
C ALA A 232 21.98 -34.51 6.41
N SER A 233 22.66 -33.36 6.41
CA SER A 233 22.92 -32.52 7.58
C SER A 233 23.40 -31.12 7.18
N ASP A 234 23.26 -30.18 8.12
CA ASP A 234 23.70 -28.78 7.99
C ASP A 234 25.23 -28.66 7.80
N ALA A 235 25.68 -27.63 7.07
CA ALA A 235 27.08 -27.34 6.66
C ALA A 235 27.67 -28.13 5.48
N SER A 236 26.84 -28.71 4.61
CA SER A 236 27.32 -29.36 3.38
C SER A 236 27.79 -28.33 2.33
N THR A 237 29.08 -28.37 1.97
CA THR A 237 29.62 -27.60 0.84
C THR A 237 29.15 -28.20 -0.49
N ASN A 238 28.82 -27.36 -1.47
CA ASN A 238 28.27 -27.75 -2.78
C ASN A 238 26.85 -28.38 -2.78
N CYS A 239 25.99 -28.09 -1.78
CA CYS A 239 24.56 -28.44 -1.86
C CYS A 239 23.75 -27.32 -2.57
N VAL A 240 22.69 -27.68 -3.32
CA VAL A 240 21.87 -26.73 -4.11
C VAL A 240 20.43 -26.71 -3.60
N ILE A 241 19.94 -25.53 -3.20
CA ILE A 241 18.52 -25.28 -2.87
C ILE A 241 18.02 -24.12 -3.75
N PHE A 242 16.99 -24.37 -4.56
CA PHE A 242 16.35 -23.39 -5.47
C PHE A 242 17.30 -22.56 -6.35
N GLY A 243 18.36 -23.18 -6.87
CA GLY A 243 19.20 -22.58 -7.92
C GLY A 243 20.10 -21.41 -7.50
N THR A 244 20.25 -21.14 -6.20
CA THR A 244 21.19 -20.13 -5.69
C THR A 244 22.32 -20.82 -4.94
N THR A 245 23.56 -20.71 -5.44
CA THR A 245 24.76 -21.19 -4.75
C THR A 245 25.13 -20.18 -3.66
N GLY A 246 24.93 -20.56 -2.39
CA GLY A 246 25.31 -19.75 -1.24
C GLY A 246 26.14 -20.55 -0.26
N ASN A 247 27.17 -19.94 0.31
CA ASN A 247 27.81 -20.47 1.51
C ASN A 247 26.86 -20.23 2.68
N PHE A 248 26.22 -21.28 3.17
CA PHE A 248 25.50 -21.22 4.44
C PHE A 248 26.52 -21.30 5.56
N GLY A 249 26.53 -20.30 6.44
CA GLY A 249 27.31 -20.37 7.67
C GLY A 249 26.86 -21.58 8.47
N ALA A 250 27.81 -22.39 8.94
CA ALA A 250 27.53 -23.54 9.80
C ALA A 250 26.62 -23.13 10.97
N ASP A 251 25.88 -24.08 11.53
CA ASP A 251 25.09 -23.84 12.73
C ASP A 251 25.96 -23.31 13.87
N CYS A 252 25.40 -22.39 14.65
CA CYS A 252 26.07 -21.94 15.85
C CYS A 252 26.23 -23.13 16.82
N THR A 253 27.46 -23.38 17.27
CA THR A 253 27.82 -24.47 18.20
C THR A 253 28.22 -23.96 19.59
N ALA A 254 28.30 -22.63 19.74
CA ALA A 254 28.64 -21.97 21.00
C ALA A 254 27.87 -20.66 21.15
N ASP A 255 27.68 -20.24 22.40
CA ASP A 255 27.11 -18.93 22.72
C ASP A 255 28.06 -17.80 22.27
N GLY A 256 27.52 -16.78 21.61
CA GLY A 256 28.29 -15.66 21.09
C GLY A 256 29.04 -15.90 19.76
N GLN A 257 28.87 -17.07 19.13
CA GLN A 257 29.43 -17.32 17.81
C GLN A 257 28.78 -16.38 16.77
N VAL A 258 29.61 -15.77 15.92
CA VAL A 258 29.16 -14.89 14.82
C VAL A 258 29.41 -15.56 13.46
N GLY A 259 28.62 -15.18 12.45
CA GLY A 259 28.75 -15.75 11.10
C GLY A 259 28.21 -17.18 10.95
N CYS A 260 27.31 -17.59 11.86
CA CYS A 260 26.66 -18.89 11.89
C CYS A 260 25.13 -18.76 11.84
N THR A 261 24.45 -19.86 11.52
CA THR A 261 22.98 -19.91 11.52
C THR A 261 22.47 -20.23 12.92
N THR A 262 21.49 -19.44 13.42
CA THR A 262 20.90 -19.67 14.75
C THR A 262 20.10 -20.96 14.79
N THR A 263 20.19 -21.70 15.90
CA THR A 263 19.49 -22.97 16.10
C THR A 263 18.49 -22.87 17.25
N SER A 264 17.75 -23.95 17.51
CA SER A 264 16.90 -24.05 18.71
C SER A 264 17.71 -23.98 20.01
N ALA A 265 18.96 -24.43 19.99
CA ALA A 265 19.90 -24.38 21.10
C ALA A 265 20.62 -23.02 21.22
N TYR A 266 20.92 -22.37 20.09
CA TYR A 266 21.65 -21.10 20.03
C TYR A 266 20.88 -20.04 19.24
N LYS A 267 19.98 -19.34 19.93
CA LYS A 267 19.08 -18.32 19.36
C LYS A 267 19.74 -16.94 19.27
N SER A 268 19.23 -16.09 18.38
CA SER A 268 19.68 -14.69 18.29
C SER A 268 19.33 -13.90 19.56
N VAL A 269 20.22 -12.99 19.96
CA VAL A 269 20.01 -12.05 21.06
C VAL A 269 20.53 -10.66 20.68
N LEU A 270 19.88 -9.61 21.19
CA LEU A 270 20.33 -8.23 21.02
C LEU A 270 21.43 -7.92 22.06
N SER A 271 22.70 -8.04 21.67
CA SER A 271 23.83 -7.85 22.58
C SER A 271 24.06 -6.40 23.02
N THR A 272 23.60 -5.41 22.24
CA THR A 272 23.77 -3.98 22.57
C THR A 272 22.94 -3.53 23.77
N GLY A 273 21.90 -4.27 24.13
CA GLY A 273 21.09 -4.03 25.33
C GLY A 273 21.47 -4.90 26.53
N LEU A 274 22.57 -5.68 26.42
CA LEU A 274 23.04 -6.58 27.46
C LEU A 274 24.37 -6.08 28.04
N ASP A 275 24.34 -5.71 29.31
CA ASP A 275 25.53 -5.57 30.15
C ASP A 275 25.74 -6.83 31.01
N SER A 276 26.96 -7.04 31.51
CA SER A 276 27.31 -8.25 32.26
C SER A 276 26.47 -8.45 33.54
N TRP A 277 25.86 -7.40 34.08
CA TRP A 277 24.97 -7.47 35.24
C TRP A 277 23.52 -7.82 34.90
N ASN A 278 23.15 -7.87 33.62
CA ASN A 278 21.83 -8.38 33.24
C ASN A 278 21.77 -9.92 33.28
N ILE A 279 22.92 -10.59 33.36
CA ILE A 279 23.06 -12.04 33.21
C ILE A 279 23.69 -12.64 34.48
N ARG A 280 23.14 -13.76 34.95
CA ARG A 280 23.63 -14.45 36.16
C ARG A 280 25.09 -14.91 36.00
N SER A 281 25.86 -14.83 37.08
CA SER A 281 27.22 -15.38 37.13
C SER A 281 27.22 -16.87 36.77
N GLY A 282 28.16 -17.27 35.91
CA GLY A 282 28.25 -18.63 35.35
C GLY A 282 27.33 -18.90 34.15
N VAL A 283 26.50 -17.92 33.74
CA VAL A 283 25.69 -17.97 32.52
C VAL A 283 26.26 -16.96 31.52
N SER A 284 26.29 -17.31 30.23
CA SER A 284 26.57 -16.36 29.16
C SER A 284 25.37 -16.26 28.22
N ILE A 285 25.15 -15.07 27.65
CA ILE A 285 24.14 -14.83 26.63
C ILE A 285 24.76 -13.97 25.52
N GLY A 286 24.76 -14.48 24.29
CA GLY A 286 25.32 -13.76 23.14
C GLY A 286 26.81 -13.49 23.27
N GLY A 287 27.55 -14.34 23.99
CA GLY A 287 28.98 -14.15 24.26
C GLY A 287 29.29 -13.19 25.41
N VAL A 288 28.28 -12.55 26.00
CA VAL A 288 28.44 -11.72 27.19
C VAL A 288 28.38 -12.61 28.43
N ALA A 289 29.49 -12.71 29.16
CA ALA A 289 29.55 -13.46 30.41
C ALA A 289 28.83 -12.69 31.53
N GLY A 290 27.93 -13.39 32.23
CA GLY A 290 27.19 -12.82 33.35
C GLY A 290 28.05 -12.62 34.60
N SER A 291 27.75 -11.54 35.32
CA SER A 291 28.37 -11.13 36.57
C SER A 291 27.35 -11.00 37.70
N LEU A 292 26.05 -11.11 37.42
CA LEU A 292 24.99 -10.96 38.41
C LEU A 292 24.94 -12.17 39.35
N ALA A 293 25.33 -11.98 40.60
CA ALA A 293 25.20 -13.01 41.61
C ALA A 293 24.15 -12.60 42.64
N PHE A 294 23.05 -13.35 42.72
CA PHE A 294 22.04 -13.17 43.76
C PHE A 294 22.23 -14.23 44.83
N TYR A 295 22.64 -13.81 46.03
CA TYR A 295 22.71 -14.69 47.20
C TYR A 295 21.43 -14.52 48.01
N LYS A 296 20.30 -14.97 47.45
CA LYS A 296 19.01 -14.94 48.16
C LYS A 296 19.04 -15.91 49.34
N GLY A 297 18.97 -15.39 50.56
CA GLY A 297 18.54 -16.17 51.72
C GLY A 297 19.22 -15.95 53.07
N MET A 298 20.11 -14.97 53.28
CA MET A 298 20.88 -14.94 54.54
C MET A 298 20.76 -13.67 55.40
N ALA A 299 20.24 -12.55 54.88
CA ALA A 299 19.78 -11.45 55.72
C ALA A 299 18.49 -10.85 55.14
N LYS A 300 17.38 -10.89 55.90
CA LYS A 300 16.17 -10.13 55.53
C LYS A 300 16.43 -8.64 55.77
N THR A 301 16.56 -7.86 54.71
CA THR A 301 16.86 -6.41 54.73
C THR A 301 15.62 -5.51 54.85
N SER A 302 14.42 -6.09 54.97
CA SER A 302 13.13 -5.37 54.85
C SER A 302 12.59 -4.77 56.15
N THR A 303 13.33 -4.77 57.27
CA THR A 303 12.81 -4.31 58.57
C THR A 303 13.85 -3.49 59.31
N TYR A 304 13.59 -2.18 59.35
CA TYR A 304 14.28 -1.16 60.12
C TYR A 304 13.57 -1.02 61.48
N ASP A 305 14.27 -1.23 62.59
CA ASP A 305 13.80 -0.78 63.91
C ASP A 305 14.93 -0.04 64.64
N ARG A 306 14.63 1.19 65.06
CA ARG A 306 15.50 2.11 65.79
C ARG A 306 15.07 2.29 67.26
N THR A 307 14.10 1.53 67.75
CA THR A 307 13.50 1.83 69.05
C THR A 307 14.24 1.12 70.19
N GLY A 308 14.99 1.93 70.94
CA GLY A 308 15.52 1.54 72.24
C GLY A 308 14.38 1.28 73.22
N SER A 309 13.97 0.03 73.34
CA SER A 309 13.34 -0.48 74.56
C SER A 309 13.48 -1.99 74.57
N GLY A 310 14.43 -2.49 75.37
CA GLY A 310 14.45 -3.91 75.68
C GLY A 310 13.19 -4.35 76.42
N SER A 311 12.97 -5.66 76.35
CA SER A 311 11.98 -6.47 77.06
C SER A 311 10.67 -6.72 76.31
N MET A 312 10.61 -7.88 75.66
CA MET A 312 9.42 -8.73 75.68
C MET A 312 9.85 -10.19 75.90
N VAL A 313 9.27 -10.81 76.91
CA VAL A 313 9.31 -12.25 77.14
C VAL A 313 8.44 -12.91 76.08
N GLY A 314 9.04 -13.81 75.28
CA GLY A 314 8.34 -14.63 74.30
C GLY A 314 8.60 -14.20 72.87
N ALA A 315 9.15 -15.14 72.08
CA ALA A 315 9.43 -15.09 70.64
C ALA A 315 9.30 -13.69 70.01
N ASP A 316 10.45 -13.04 69.82
CA ASP A 316 10.53 -11.84 68.98
C ASP A 316 9.92 -12.16 67.61
N MET A 317 8.80 -11.50 67.33
CA MET A 317 8.03 -11.66 66.11
C MET A 317 8.75 -11.17 64.85
N TYR A 318 10.02 -10.75 64.98
CA TYR A 318 10.86 -10.28 63.89
C TYR A 318 11.98 -11.25 63.47
N ASP A 319 11.96 -12.48 64.01
CA ASP A 319 12.95 -13.49 63.65
C ASP A 319 12.39 -14.93 63.80
N THR A 320 12.37 -15.71 62.71
CA THR A 320 12.07 -17.16 62.79
C THR A 320 13.30 -17.99 63.18
N ILE A 321 14.48 -17.37 63.30
CA ILE A 321 15.76 -18.00 63.60
C ILE A 321 16.55 -17.13 64.59
N ASN A 322 16.22 -17.22 65.88
CA ASN A 322 16.96 -16.65 67.02
C ASN A 322 18.43 -16.28 66.70
N ASP A 323 18.68 -14.99 66.46
CA ASP A 323 19.99 -14.35 66.37
C ASP A 323 20.69 -14.35 67.74
N SER A 324 20.83 -15.53 68.36
CA SER A 324 21.55 -15.73 69.61
C SER A 324 22.93 -15.10 69.49
N PRO A 325 23.46 -14.41 70.53
CA PRO A 325 24.78 -13.84 70.52
C PRO A 325 25.80 -14.97 70.38
N LYS A 326 26.19 -15.26 69.14
CA LYS A 326 27.29 -16.14 68.83
C LYS A 326 28.39 -15.26 68.25
N PRO A 327 29.23 -14.68 69.13
CA PRO A 327 30.48 -14.07 68.69
C PRO A 327 31.18 -15.07 67.78
N SER A 328 31.77 -14.61 66.69
CA SER A 328 32.50 -15.43 65.69
C SER A 328 31.68 -16.20 64.65
N ASP A 329 30.34 -16.12 64.66
CA ASP A 329 29.56 -16.63 63.52
C ASP A 329 29.81 -15.74 62.29
N THR A 330 30.12 -16.37 61.17
CA THR A 330 30.21 -15.72 59.85
C THR A 330 29.00 -16.12 59.01
N PRO A 331 28.43 -15.21 58.20
CA PRO A 331 27.45 -15.59 57.20
C PRO A 331 28.03 -16.69 56.30
N ALA A 332 27.29 -17.78 56.10
CA ALA A 332 27.68 -18.80 55.14
C ALA A 332 27.82 -18.17 53.74
N GLY A 333 28.75 -18.64 52.90
CA GLY A 333 28.77 -18.27 51.48
C GLY A 333 29.55 -17.00 51.10
N PHE A 334 30.64 -16.66 51.80
CA PHE A 334 31.61 -15.70 51.28
C PHE A 334 32.13 -16.14 49.90
N VAL A 335 31.99 -15.29 48.88
CA VAL A 335 32.32 -15.66 47.49
C VAL A 335 33.61 -15.02 47.03
N THR A 336 34.40 -15.76 46.25
CA THR A 336 35.79 -15.43 45.93
C THR A 336 35.99 -14.48 44.74
N ASN A 337 34.93 -13.97 44.09
CA ASN A 337 35.06 -13.30 42.79
C ASN A 337 33.90 -12.32 42.43
N ILE A 338 33.80 -11.17 43.11
CA ILE A 338 32.60 -10.29 43.02
C ILE A 338 32.87 -8.77 42.98
N GLY A 339 34.03 -8.34 42.51
CA GLY A 339 34.33 -6.90 42.35
C GLY A 339 33.33 -6.09 41.51
N ALA A 340 32.38 -6.75 40.83
CA ALA A 340 31.34 -6.18 39.96
C ALA A 340 30.01 -5.82 40.65
N ASN A 341 29.75 -6.29 41.89
CA ASN A 341 28.53 -5.95 42.63
C ASN A 341 28.51 -4.49 43.10
N TRP A 342 29.70 -3.93 43.30
CA TRP A 342 29.93 -2.61 43.86
C TRP A 342 30.40 -1.67 42.76
N ILE A 343 29.61 -0.65 42.47
CA ILE A 343 29.95 0.38 41.48
C ILE A 343 30.14 1.72 42.16
N ARG A 344 31.00 2.57 41.57
CA ARG A 344 31.06 3.97 41.97
C ARG A 344 29.76 4.66 41.63
N ASP A 345 29.31 5.51 42.54
CA ASP A 345 28.21 6.41 42.26
C ASP A 345 28.73 7.63 41.49
N PRO A 346 28.32 7.82 40.21
CA PRO A 346 28.74 8.96 39.41
C PRO A 346 28.29 10.31 39.99
N ALA A 347 27.22 10.34 40.81
CA ALA A 347 26.76 11.58 41.43
C ALA A 347 27.68 12.06 42.57
N SER A 348 28.46 11.16 43.17
CA SER A 348 29.50 11.52 44.12
C SER A 348 30.74 12.11 43.45
N ASP A 349 30.85 11.94 42.14
CA ASP A 349 32.00 12.37 41.35
C ASP A 349 31.99 13.89 41.11
N GLY A 350 33.14 14.54 41.29
CA GLY A 350 33.30 16.00 41.16
C GLY A 350 32.90 16.83 42.40
N VAL A 351 32.38 16.23 43.47
CA VAL A 351 32.19 16.91 44.77
C VAL A 351 33.49 16.81 45.57
N GLY A 352 34.20 17.93 45.74
CA GLY A 352 35.48 17.99 46.47
C GLY A 352 36.70 18.42 45.65
N GLY A 353 36.55 18.56 44.32
CA GLY A 353 37.41 19.43 43.51
C GLY A 353 38.78 18.90 43.09
N GLY A 354 39.06 17.60 43.12
CA GLY A 354 40.38 17.11 42.67
C GLY A 354 40.44 15.78 41.91
N GLY A 355 39.30 15.14 41.62
CA GLY A 355 39.22 13.89 40.84
C GLY A 355 38.84 14.13 39.37
N THR A 356 39.06 13.14 38.50
CA THR A 356 38.58 13.19 37.10
C THR A 356 37.15 12.68 37.06
N PRO A 357 36.16 13.50 36.62
CA PRO A 357 34.78 13.06 36.57
C PRO A 357 34.57 11.81 35.73
N ASN A 358 33.93 10.82 36.32
CA ASN A 358 33.52 9.52 35.81
C ASN A 358 34.68 8.56 35.47
N ASP A 359 35.83 8.67 36.12
CA ASP A 359 36.95 7.75 35.92
C ASP A 359 36.82 6.43 36.71
N GLY A 360 35.89 6.39 37.68
CA GLY A 360 35.59 5.19 38.47
C GLY A 360 36.63 4.87 39.56
N ILE A 361 37.63 5.73 39.80
CA ILE A 361 38.75 5.48 40.71
C ILE A 361 38.65 6.38 41.93
N CYS A 362 38.74 5.83 43.15
CA CYS A 362 38.73 6.68 44.34
C CYS A 362 40.17 7.12 44.64
N ASN A 363 40.59 8.22 44.05
CA ASN A 363 41.97 8.73 44.16
C ASN A 363 42.25 9.52 45.46
N GLY A 364 41.24 9.72 46.31
CA GLY A 364 41.37 10.39 47.61
C GLY A 364 41.33 11.92 47.57
N THR A 365 41.13 12.53 46.39
CA THR A 365 40.90 13.97 46.23
C THR A 365 39.42 14.33 46.05
N GLU A 366 38.54 13.32 46.05
CA GLU A 366 37.10 13.43 45.87
C GLU A 366 36.33 12.64 46.95
N VAL A 367 35.04 12.93 47.09
CA VAL A 367 34.15 12.11 47.90
C VAL A 367 33.85 10.81 47.16
N CYS A 368 34.09 9.67 47.82
CA CYS A 368 33.87 8.36 47.21
C CYS A 368 32.65 7.67 47.81
N VAL A 369 31.61 7.56 46.99
CA VAL A 369 30.43 6.74 47.30
C VAL A 369 30.40 5.53 46.37
N TYR A 370 30.11 4.37 46.94
CA TYR A 370 29.87 3.14 46.19
C TYR A 370 28.44 2.68 46.40
N LYS A 371 27.79 2.23 45.32
CA LYS A 371 26.49 1.57 45.36
C LYS A 371 26.69 0.06 45.30
N ASP A 372 26.12 -0.64 46.27
CA ASP A 372 25.86 -2.07 46.12
C ASP A 372 24.65 -2.27 45.20
N ARG A 373 24.87 -2.88 44.03
CA ARG A 373 23.84 -3.11 43.02
C ARG A 373 22.82 -4.18 43.43
N ILE A 374 23.12 -5.00 44.45
CA ILE A 374 22.23 -6.05 44.95
C ILE A 374 21.23 -5.46 45.94
N SER A 375 21.71 -4.81 47.01
CA SER A 375 20.82 -4.19 48.01
C SER A 375 20.28 -2.82 47.58
N GLY A 376 20.97 -2.12 46.69
CA GLY A 376 20.69 -0.75 46.29
C GLY A 376 21.32 0.31 47.21
N ILE A 377 21.89 -0.10 48.34
CA ILE A 377 22.44 0.79 49.38
C ILE A 377 23.74 1.44 48.88
N PHE A 378 23.91 2.72 49.20
CA PHE A 378 25.15 3.44 48.97
C PHE A 378 25.99 3.53 50.24
N TRP A 379 27.29 3.44 50.06
CA TRP A 379 28.30 3.33 51.10
C TRP A 379 29.33 4.42 50.89
N LEU A 380 29.50 5.24 51.91
CA LEU A 380 30.56 6.23 51.92
C LEU A 380 31.90 5.56 52.24
N ARG A 381 32.97 5.99 51.58
CA ARG A 381 34.33 5.58 51.94
C ARG A 381 34.59 5.82 53.43
N HIS A 382 35.29 4.88 54.04
CA HIS A 382 35.63 4.94 55.45
C HIS A 382 36.50 6.15 55.81
N GLU A 383 36.28 6.70 56.99
CA GLU A 383 37.17 7.64 57.66
C GLU A 383 37.78 7.01 58.90
N TYR A 384 39.11 7.09 59.04
CA TYR A 384 39.88 6.45 60.12
C TYR A 384 39.64 7.00 61.54
N THR A 385 38.58 7.78 61.76
CA THR A 385 38.22 8.33 63.06
C THR A 385 37.32 7.34 63.81
N VAL A 386 37.80 6.82 64.94
CA VAL A 386 36.98 6.00 65.85
C VAL A 386 36.05 6.89 66.69
N ARG A 387 34.84 6.40 66.96
CA ARG A 387 33.82 7.13 67.72
C ARG A 387 33.11 6.19 68.69
N THR A 388 32.55 6.73 69.77
CA THR A 388 31.57 6.00 70.58
C THR A 388 30.31 5.71 69.76
N TRP A 389 29.50 4.76 70.19
CA TRP A 389 28.33 4.32 69.41
C TRP A 389 27.36 5.46 69.10
N ASP A 390 26.96 6.25 70.10
CA ASP A 390 26.09 7.43 69.90
C ASP A 390 26.74 8.50 69.03
N ALA A 391 28.05 8.73 69.19
CA ALA A 391 28.77 9.71 68.39
C ALA A 391 28.91 9.27 66.92
N ALA A 392 29.01 7.98 66.65
CA ALA A 392 29.01 7.44 65.29
C ALA A 392 27.64 7.61 64.60
N ILE A 393 26.55 7.38 65.33
CA ILE A 393 25.19 7.62 64.83
C ILE A 393 25.01 9.10 64.48
N ALA A 394 25.27 9.98 65.45
CA ALA A 394 25.11 11.42 65.26
C ALA A 394 26.01 11.95 64.13
N TYR A 395 27.21 11.40 63.98
CA TYR A 395 28.10 11.74 62.88
C TYR A 395 27.48 11.39 61.53
N CYS A 396 27.04 10.14 61.33
CA CYS A 396 26.45 9.74 60.05
C CYS A 396 25.17 10.52 59.74
N GLU A 397 24.28 10.74 60.73
CA GLU A 397 23.02 11.47 60.50
C GLU A 397 23.22 12.97 60.24
N GLY A 398 24.30 13.55 60.75
CA GLY A 398 24.66 14.95 60.50
C GLY A 398 25.45 15.16 59.20
N LEU A 399 25.79 14.09 58.48
CA LEU A 399 26.70 14.16 57.34
C LEU A 399 25.97 14.64 56.09
N THR A 400 26.56 15.62 55.39
CA THR A 400 26.13 16.02 54.04
C THR A 400 27.32 15.90 53.10
N THR A 401 27.35 14.82 52.31
CA THR A 401 28.48 14.49 51.44
C THR A 401 28.04 13.69 50.23
N GLY A 402 28.79 13.77 49.13
CA GLY A 402 28.49 13.04 47.88
C GLY A 402 27.16 13.42 47.25
N THR A 403 26.71 14.67 47.43
CA THR A 403 25.37 15.20 47.08
C THR A 403 24.20 14.73 47.95
N TYR A 404 24.47 13.99 49.02
CA TYR A 404 23.46 13.35 49.87
C TYR A 404 23.49 13.86 51.32
N SER A 405 22.36 13.78 52.03
CA SER A 405 22.18 14.28 53.41
C SER A 405 21.43 13.31 54.34
N ASP A 406 21.08 12.14 53.84
CA ASP A 406 20.26 11.09 54.49
C ASP A 406 21.12 9.88 54.87
N TRP A 407 22.37 10.14 55.28
CA TRP A 407 23.32 9.14 55.74
C TRP A 407 22.95 8.62 57.13
N ARG A 408 23.28 7.35 57.39
CA ARG A 408 23.09 6.72 58.70
C ARG A 408 24.10 5.61 58.95
N LEU A 409 24.24 5.24 60.22
CA LEU A 409 24.96 4.03 60.59
C LEU A 409 24.21 2.78 60.06
N PRO A 410 24.91 1.79 59.47
CA PRO A 410 24.29 0.56 58.96
C PRO A 410 23.82 -0.36 60.09
N THR A 411 22.76 -1.12 59.85
CA THR A 411 22.34 -2.19 60.76
C THR A 411 23.29 -3.40 60.67
N GLN A 412 23.21 -4.29 61.66
CA GLN A 412 23.93 -5.56 61.63
C GLN A 412 23.64 -6.33 60.35
N LYS A 413 22.36 -6.48 59.98
CA LYS A 413 21.93 -7.23 58.80
C LYS A 413 22.43 -6.63 57.49
N GLU A 414 22.53 -5.29 57.39
CA GLU A 414 23.09 -4.62 56.22
C GLU A 414 24.59 -4.81 56.10
N LEU A 415 25.34 -4.80 57.20
CA LEU A 415 26.78 -5.10 57.19
C LEU A 415 27.05 -6.57 56.85
N LEU A 416 26.25 -7.50 57.38
CA LEU A 416 26.33 -8.91 57.01
C LEU A 416 25.96 -9.15 55.55
N GLN A 417 24.93 -8.47 55.05
CA GLN A 417 24.56 -8.53 53.64
C GLN A 417 25.65 -7.94 52.75
N ALA A 418 26.26 -6.82 53.12
CA ALA A 418 27.38 -6.24 52.40
C ALA A 418 28.60 -7.18 52.34
N TYR A 419 28.87 -7.92 53.43
CA TYR A 419 29.89 -8.98 53.43
C TYR A 419 29.56 -10.08 52.42
N VAL A 420 28.32 -10.58 52.42
CA VAL A 420 27.83 -11.57 51.45
C VAL A 420 27.92 -11.04 50.01
N ASP A 421 27.61 -9.77 49.81
CA ASP A 421 27.67 -9.07 48.52
C ASP A 421 29.10 -8.69 48.12
N GLY A 422 30.11 -9.08 48.90
CA GLY A 422 31.52 -9.02 48.54
C GLY A 422 32.20 -7.70 48.85
N ILE A 423 31.71 -6.91 49.82
CA ILE A 423 32.34 -5.64 50.21
C ILE A 423 33.83 -5.80 50.55
N ALA A 424 34.27 -6.98 51.03
CA ALA A 424 35.66 -7.34 51.30
C ALA A 424 36.61 -7.05 50.10
N TYR A 425 36.12 -7.20 48.87
CA TYR A 425 36.88 -6.89 47.65
C TYR A 425 37.04 -5.40 47.37
N LYS A 426 36.36 -4.55 48.14
CA LYS A 426 36.45 -3.08 48.10
C LYS A 426 37.34 -2.50 49.18
N ASN A 427 38.21 -3.31 49.78
CA ASN A 427 39.15 -2.89 50.82
C ASN A 427 40.43 -2.20 50.28
N ALA A 428 40.53 -1.93 48.97
CA ALA A 428 41.69 -1.20 48.46
C ALA A 428 41.68 0.25 48.97
N ALA A 429 42.88 0.83 49.13
CA ALA A 429 43.05 2.24 49.48
C ALA A 429 42.40 3.20 48.47
N SER A 430 42.20 2.73 47.23
CA SER A 430 41.50 3.44 46.16
C SER A 430 40.01 3.06 46.03
N GLU A 431 39.41 2.51 47.08
CA GLU A 431 38.00 2.10 47.13
C GLU A 431 37.35 2.46 48.49
N LEU A 432 36.70 1.52 49.20
CA LEU A 432 36.06 1.77 50.50
C LEU A 432 37.03 1.74 51.68
N ASN A 433 38.19 1.08 51.53
CA ASN A 433 39.38 1.20 52.39
C ASN A 433 39.13 1.05 53.91
N PHE A 434 38.80 -0.16 54.36
CA PHE A 434 38.45 -0.43 55.77
C PHE A 434 39.46 -1.27 56.56
N ALA A 435 40.63 -1.56 55.98
CA ALA A 435 41.85 -2.06 56.64
C ALA A 435 41.62 -3.12 57.74
N ASP A 436 40.68 -4.04 57.49
CA ASP A 436 40.34 -5.18 58.36
C ASP A 436 39.85 -4.84 59.78
N PHE A 437 39.24 -3.67 59.98
CA PHE A 437 38.68 -3.33 61.29
C PHE A 437 37.24 -3.84 61.48
N SER A 438 36.83 -3.99 62.75
CA SER A 438 35.41 -4.13 63.09
C SER A 438 34.73 -2.77 63.07
N VAL A 439 33.55 -2.67 62.50
CA VAL A 439 32.80 -1.41 62.43
C VAL A 439 31.50 -1.50 63.22
N TRP A 440 31.09 -0.37 63.80
CA TRP A 440 29.82 -0.26 64.51
C TRP A 440 28.64 -0.57 63.59
N THR A 441 27.68 -1.29 64.15
CA THR A 441 26.32 -1.38 63.62
C THR A 441 25.40 -0.46 64.43
N ALA A 442 24.26 -0.06 63.86
CA ALA A 442 23.17 0.60 64.57
C ALA A 442 22.35 -0.36 65.46
N THR A 443 22.72 -1.65 65.52
CA THR A 443 21.95 -2.69 66.20
C THR A 443 22.47 -2.89 67.63
N THR A 444 21.60 -2.71 68.61
CA THR A 444 21.86 -3.00 70.03
C THR A 444 21.77 -4.51 70.28
N VAL A 445 22.58 -5.05 71.20
CA VAL A 445 22.48 -6.46 71.59
C VAL A 445 21.23 -6.67 72.46
N GLU A 446 20.36 -7.59 72.06
CA GLU A 446 19.06 -7.85 72.71
C GLU A 446 19.19 -8.07 74.23
N ASN A 447 20.10 -8.96 74.63
CA ASN A 447 20.30 -9.35 76.03
C ASN A 447 21.25 -8.42 76.81
N VAL A 448 21.91 -7.47 76.14
CA VAL A 448 22.93 -6.58 76.75
C VAL A 448 22.79 -5.18 76.14
N GLN A 449 21.84 -4.39 76.65
CA GLN A 449 21.51 -3.08 76.08
C GLN A 449 22.65 -2.04 76.15
N SER A 450 23.64 -2.27 77.01
CA SER A 450 24.86 -1.45 77.09
C SER A 450 25.79 -1.67 75.89
N ASP A 451 25.56 -2.71 75.09
CA ASP A 451 26.45 -3.15 74.04
C ASP A 451 25.75 -3.04 72.68
N ALA A 452 26.55 -2.83 71.64
CA ALA A 452 26.10 -2.82 70.25
C ALA A 452 26.90 -3.82 69.42
N PHE A 453 26.29 -4.36 68.38
CA PHE A 453 26.99 -5.24 67.46
C PHE A 453 28.03 -4.47 66.65
N ARG A 454 29.14 -5.15 66.35
CA ARG A 454 30.15 -4.74 65.40
C ARG A 454 30.44 -5.88 64.43
N VAL A 455 30.77 -5.54 63.20
CA VAL A 455 31.08 -6.53 62.15
C VAL A 455 32.41 -6.20 61.52
N GLN A 456 33.27 -7.21 61.35
CA GLN A 456 34.49 -7.07 60.56
C GLN A 456 34.17 -7.34 59.09
N LEU A 457 34.25 -6.31 58.24
CA LEU A 457 33.77 -6.37 56.86
C LEU A 457 34.61 -7.26 55.93
N SER A 458 35.85 -7.59 56.30
CA SER A 458 36.69 -8.50 55.51
C SER A 458 36.45 -9.97 55.80
N THR A 459 35.92 -10.31 56.97
CA THR A 459 35.71 -11.70 57.42
C THR A 459 34.24 -12.03 57.71
N GLY A 460 33.36 -11.02 57.77
CA GLY A 460 31.96 -11.18 58.13
C GLY A 460 31.75 -11.53 59.61
N ILE A 461 32.83 -11.59 60.40
CA ILE A 461 32.78 -11.94 61.82
C ILE A 461 32.01 -10.86 62.57
N GLN A 462 30.96 -11.28 63.26
CA GLN A 462 30.22 -10.42 64.18
C GLN A 462 30.68 -10.61 65.63
N ASN A 463 30.68 -9.52 66.36
CA ASN A 463 30.91 -9.48 67.80
C ASN A 463 30.12 -8.30 68.39
N TYR A 464 30.27 -8.02 69.67
CA TYR A 464 29.71 -6.84 70.31
C TYR A 464 30.78 -6.12 71.13
N GLU A 465 30.49 -4.88 71.48
CA GLU A 465 31.35 -4.03 72.31
C GLU A 465 30.46 -3.03 73.06
N ASN A 466 30.93 -2.60 74.24
CA ASN A 466 30.20 -1.61 75.02
C ASN A 466 30.06 -0.29 74.27
N LYS A 467 28.87 0.32 74.30
CA LYS A 467 28.56 1.56 73.57
C LYS A 467 29.44 2.75 73.98
N THR A 468 30.04 2.73 75.17
CA THR A 468 31.00 3.76 75.61
C THR A 468 32.40 3.57 75.05
N GLY A 469 32.71 2.40 74.47
CA GLY A 469 33.97 2.15 73.75
C GLY A 469 34.01 2.89 72.41
N SER A 470 35.21 3.13 71.88
CA SER A 470 35.39 3.75 70.57
C SER A 470 35.65 2.68 69.50
N ASN A 471 34.98 2.77 68.37
CA ASN A 471 35.17 1.85 67.24
C ASN A 471 35.03 2.58 65.90
N TYR A 472 35.45 1.92 64.82
CA TYR A 472 35.30 2.41 63.45
C TYR A 472 33.84 2.34 63.02
N HIS A 473 33.46 3.07 61.97
CA HIS A 473 32.10 3.12 61.45
C HIS A 473 32.09 3.37 59.94
N PHE A 474 30.96 3.00 59.33
CA PHE A 474 30.58 3.37 57.97
C PHE A 474 29.29 4.16 58.02
N CYS A 475 29.10 5.05 57.05
CA CYS A 475 27.82 5.69 56.82
C CYS A 475 27.23 5.16 55.51
N ILE A 476 25.96 4.78 55.56
CA ILE A 476 25.21 4.25 54.42
C ILE A 476 23.92 5.04 54.19
N ARG A 477 23.36 4.93 52.99
CA ARG A 477 22.05 5.48 52.64
C ARG A 477 21.26 4.54 51.71
N PRO A 478 19.92 4.59 51.71
CA PRO A 478 19.10 3.91 50.72
C PRO A 478 19.35 4.39 49.28
#